data_AF-A0A914LGN5-F1
#
_entry.id   AF-A0A914LGN5-F1
#
_cell.length_a   1.000
_cell.length_b   1.000
_cell.length_c   1.000
_cell.angle_alpha   90.00
_cell.angle_beta   90.00
_cell.angle_gamma   90.00
#
_symmetry.space_group_name_H-M   'P 1'
#
loop_
_entity.id
_entity.type
_entity.pdbx_description
1 polymer ?
#
loop_
_entity_poly.entity_id
_entity_poly.type
_entity_poly.pdbx_seq_one_letter_code
_entity_poly.pdbx_strand_id
1 'polypeptide(L)'
;MLTSQKLRRKGHRQLFSANHMFYLAFENSVCKEYITEKFWNLKHLIVPIVLSRRIFNNTKIPDNVYIAVDDFNNVEELAKYLLYLQKNETAYLKPNKGLSPKET
;
A
#
# COMPACT_ATOMS: atom_id res chain seq x y z
N MET A 1 -50.62 -11.90 -11.29
CA MET A 1 -49.36 -12.37 -10.66
C MET A 1 -48.19 -11.63 -11.31
N LEU A 2 -47.67 -10.59 -10.65
CA LEU A 2 -46.42 -9.94 -11.06
C LEU A 2 -45.30 -10.59 -10.25
N THR A 3 -44.44 -11.36 -10.90
CA THR A 3 -43.26 -11.96 -10.28
C THR A 3 -42.19 -10.89 -10.11
N SER A 4 -41.99 -10.46 -8.86
CA SER A 4 -40.89 -9.59 -8.46
C SER A 4 -39.55 -10.24 -8.80
N GLN A 5 -38.92 -9.81 -9.88
CA GLN A 5 -37.51 -10.10 -10.12
C GLN A 5 -36.68 -9.28 -9.13
N LYS A 6 -36.22 -9.95 -8.09
CA LYS A 6 -35.28 -9.42 -7.08
C LYS A 6 -33.99 -9.02 -7.80
N LEU A 7 -33.80 -7.72 -8.03
CA LEU A 7 -32.55 -7.18 -8.58
C LEU A 7 -31.41 -7.52 -7.61
N ARG A 8 -30.66 -8.58 -7.92
CA ARG A 8 -29.50 -8.98 -7.15
C ARG A 8 -28.44 -7.90 -7.36
N ARG A 9 -28.33 -6.94 -6.43
CA ARG A 9 -27.23 -5.96 -6.42
C ARG A 9 -25.93 -6.75 -6.45
N LYS A 10 -25.24 -6.78 -7.60
CA LYS A 10 -23.85 -7.24 -7.66
C LYS A 10 -23.10 -6.33 -6.70
N GLY A 11 -22.71 -6.85 -5.54
CA GLY A 11 -21.77 -6.16 -4.67
C GLY A 11 -20.54 -5.84 -5.50
N HIS A 12 -20.21 -4.55 -5.61
CA HIS A 12 -18.97 -4.09 -6.23
C HIS A 12 -17.82 -4.52 -5.31
N ARG A 13 -17.48 -5.81 -5.31
CA ARG A 13 -16.16 -6.24 -4.83
C ARG A 13 -15.17 -5.54 -5.75
N GLN A 14 -14.44 -4.57 -5.20
CA GLN A 14 -13.39 -3.87 -5.91
C GLN A 14 -12.39 -4.91 -6.39
N LEU A 15 -12.49 -5.27 -7.67
CA LEU A 15 -11.61 -6.20 -8.37
C LEU A 15 -10.26 -5.51 -8.61
N PHE A 16 -9.49 -5.27 -7.54
CA PHE A 16 -8.12 -4.75 -7.65
C PHE A 16 -7.13 -5.70 -8.34
N SER A 17 -7.53 -6.92 -8.73
CA SER A 17 -6.66 -7.89 -9.40
C SER A 17 -7.12 -8.01 -10.86
N ALA A 18 -6.33 -7.55 -11.84
CA ALA A 18 -5.09 -8.25 -12.19
C ALA A 18 -3.87 -7.38 -12.57
N ASN A 19 -3.93 -6.04 -12.54
CA ASN A 19 -2.90 -5.19 -13.18
C ASN A 19 -2.24 -4.10 -12.30
N HIS A 20 -2.28 -4.19 -10.96
CA HIS A 20 -1.68 -3.16 -10.09
C HIS A 20 -0.55 -3.72 -9.24
N MET A 21 0.60 -3.06 -9.27
CA MET A 21 1.77 -3.38 -8.42
C MET A 21 1.72 -2.64 -7.07
N PHE A 22 0.99 -1.53 -7.01
CA PHE A 22 0.92 -0.70 -5.81
C PHE A 22 -0.53 -0.35 -5.45
N TYR A 23 -0.77 -0.14 -4.17
CA TYR A 23 -2.06 0.31 -3.64
C TYR A 23 -1.86 1.38 -2.56
N LEU A 24 -2.60 2.49 -2.65
CA LEU A 24 -2.54 3.55 -1.64
C LEU A 24 -3.34 3.13 -0.38
N ALA A 25 -2.63 2.71 0.65
CA ALA A 25 -3.18 2.30 1.94
C ALA A 25 -3.15 3.47 2.95
N PHE A 26 -3.74 4.61 2.57
CA PHE A 26 -3.67 5.82 3.39
C PHE A 26 -4.70 5.81 4.52
N GLU A 27 -4.20 5.98 5.73
CA GLU A 27 -5.05 6.15 6.89
C GLU A 27 -5.65 7.55 6.97
N ASN A 28 -6.81 7.65 7.63
CA ASN A 28 -7.53 8.93 7.73
C ASN A 28 -6.75 9.96 8.57
N SER A 29 -5.74 9.52 9.32
CA SER A 29 -4.89 10.35 10.17
C SER A 29 -3.54 9.68 10.38
N VAL A 30 -2.48 10.46 10.56
CA VAL A 30 -1.13 9.94 10.84
C VAL A 30 -0.94 9.77 12.35
N CYS A 31 -1.44 8.66 12.87
CA CYS A 31 -1.40 8.31 14.30
C CYS A 31 -0.55 7.05 14.53
N LYS A 32 0.20 7.01 15.63
CA LYS A 32 0.99 5.81 16.00
C LYS A 32 0.08 4.60 16.09
N GLU A 33 0.48 3.49 15.46
CA GLU A 33 -0.19 2.19 15.50
C GLU A 33 -1.64 2.20 14.96
N TYR A 34 -2.09 3.28 14.33
CA TYR A 34 -3.41 3.34 13.69
C TYR A 34 -3.33 2.69 12.30
N ILE A 35 -3.54 1.36 12.28
CA ILE A 35 -3.46 0.53 11.07
C ILE A 35 -4.79 -0.21 10.93
N THR A 36 -5.51 0.04 9.84
CA THR A 36 -6.82 -0.56 9.59
C THR A 36 -6.79 -1.52 8.40
N GLU A 37 -7.97 -1.99 7.98
CA GLU A 37 -8.18 -2.85 6.81
C GLU A 37 -7.56 -2.32 5.53
N LYS A 38 -7.27 -1.01 5.43
CA LYS A 38 -6.60 -0.43 4.26
C LYS A 38 -5.21 -1.02 4.08
N PHE A 39 -4.43 -1.16 5.15
CA PHE A 39 -3.13 -1.82 5.09
C PHE A 39 -3.27 -3.32 4.87
N TRP A 40 -4.25 -3.96 5.54
CA TRP A 40 -4.45 -5.40 5.50
C TRP A 40 -5.13 -5.94 4.23
N ASN A 41 -5.62 -5.07 3.35
CA ASN A 41 -6.17 -5.45 2.05
C ASN A 41 -5.05 -5.81 1.04
N LEU A 42 -4.16 -6.70 1.47
CA LEU A 42 -3.04 -7.23 0.71
C LEU A 42 -3.57 -8.31 -0.23
N LYS A 43 -3.86 -7.92 -1.47
CA LYS A 43 -4.04 -8.90 -2.54
C LYS A 43 -2.66 -9.40 -3.00
N HIS A 44 -2.60 -10.63 -3.50
CA HIS A 44 -1.36 -11.25 -3.94
C HIS A 44 -0.53 -10.30 -4.80
N LEU A 45 0.72 -10.08 -4.38
CA LEU A 45 1.73 -9.28 -5.08
C LEU A 45 1.35 -7.80 -5.28
N ILE A 46 0.59 -7.17 -4.38
CA ILE A 46 0.40 -5.71 -4.36
C ILE A 46 1.13 -5.13 -3.15
N VAL A 47 2.03 -4.16 -3.39
CA VAL A 47 2.76 -3.48 -2.31
C VAL A 47 1.96 -2.25 -1.83
N PRO A 48 1.61 -2.16 -0.54
CA PRO A 48 0.92 -1.00 0.01
C PRO A 48 1.86 0.21 0.10
N ILE A 49 1.33 1.38 -0.26
CA ILE A 49 1.96 2.69 -0.06
C ILE A 49 1.22 3.38 1.09
N VAL A 50 1.95 3.75 2.14
CA VAL A 50 1.42 4.36 3.37
C VAL A 50 1.92 5.79 3.51
N LEU A 51 1.18 6.64 4.24
CA LEU A 51 1.57 8.05 4.40
C LEU A 51 2.83 8.25 5.24
N SER A 52 3.04 7.43 6.27
CA SER A 52 4.16 7.64 7.19
C SER A 52 4.69 6.36 7.82
N ARG A 53 6.01 6.20 7.80
CA ARG A 53 6.73 5.08 8.44
C ARG A 53 6.50 5.05 9.95
N ARG A 54 6.37 6.22 10.59
CA ARG A 54 6.19 6.34 12.05
C ARG A 54 4.92 5.68 12.59
N ILE A 55 3.93 5.43 11.73
CA ILE A 55 2.71 4.69 12.09
C ILE A 55 3.07 3.26 12.54
N PHE A 56 4.16 2.70 11.99
CA PHE A 56 4.56 1.29 12.15
C PHE A 56 5.67 1.05 13.19
N ASN A 57 6.31 2.10 13.74
CA ASN A 57 7.51 1.99 14.60
C ASN A 57 7.41 0.99 15.77
N ASN A 58 6.23 0.83 16.35
CA ASN A 58 5.99 -0.05 17.51
C ASN A 58 5.25 -1.34 17.14
N THR A 59 5.17 -1.65 15.85
CA THR A 59 4.45 -2.81 15.34
C THR A 59 5.42 -3.94 15.02
N LYS A 60 4.90 -5.15 14.83
CA LYS A 60 5.70 -6.30 14.36
C LYS A 60 5.76 -6.40 12.84
N ILE A 61 5.32 -5.36 12.12
CA ILE A 61 5.22 -5.37 10.67
C ILE A 61 6.60 -5.06 10.10
N PRO A 62 7.18 -5.92 9.24
CA PRO A 62 8.49 -5.66 8.67
C PRO A 62 8.49 -4.46 7.72
N ASP A 63 9.54 -3.65 7.76
CA ASP A 63 9.66 -2.40 7.00
C ASP A 63 9.78 -2.57 5.49
N ASN A 64 10.02 -3.80 5.01
CA ASN A 64 10.17 -4.14 3.60
C ASN A 64 8.86 -4.61 2.94
N VAL A 65 7.74 -4.65 3.67
CA VAL A 65 6.44 -5.08 3.11
C VAL A 65 5.56 -3.91 2.67
N TYR A 66 6.04 -2.67 2.81
CA TYR A 66 5.32 -1.45 2.45
C TYR A 66 6.30 -0.33 2.03
N ILE A 67 5.77 0.68 1.34
CA ILE A 67 6.50 1.88 0.95
C ILE A 67 5.90 3.06 1.70
N ALA A 68 6.70 3.80 2.48
CA ALA A 68 6.22 5.01 3.15
C ALA A 68 6.53 6.25 2.32
N VAL A 69 5.55 7.14 2.16
CA VAL A 69 5.70 8.39 1.39
C VAL A 69 6.75 9.31 2.03
N ASP A 70 6.81 9.34 3.37
CA ASP A 70 7.76 10.16 4.13
C ASP A 70 9.20 9.63 4.12
N ASP A 71 9.48 8.51 3.46
CA ASP A 71 10.86 8.07 3.18
C ASP A 71 11.51 8.87 2.04
N PHE A 72 10.74 9.68 1.32
CA PHE A 72 11.18 10.43 0.14
C PHE A 72 11.18 11.92 0.45
N ASN A 73 12.16 12.67 -0.08
CA ASN A 73 12.23 14.10 0.15
C ASN A 73 11.05 14.85 -0.50
N ASN A 74 10.47 14.27 -1.55
CA ASN A 74 9.31 14.78 -2.27
C ASN A 74 8.60 13.67 -3.06
N VAL A 75 7.43 13.99 -3.61
CA VAL A 75 6.60 13.05 -4.37
C VAL A 75 7.24 12.64 -5.70
N GLU A 76 8.11 13.46 -6.29
CA GLU A 76 8.81 13.12 -7.53
C GLU A 76 9.80 11.96 -7.32
N GLU A 77 10.53 11.95 -6.20
CA GLU A 77 11.41 10.84 -5.84
C GLU A 77 10.62 9.55 -5.60
N LEU A 78 9.47 9.62 -4.92
CA LEU A 78 8.57 8.47 -4.77
C LEU A 78 8.13 7.95 -6.15
N ALA A 79 7.68 8.83 -7.05
CA ALA A 79 7.26 8.43 -8.38
C ALA A 79 8.38 7.75 -9.18
N LYS A 80 9.60 8.30 -9.14
CA LYS A 80 10.78 7.68 -9.75
C LYS A 80 11.07 6.29 -9.19
N TYR A 81 10.94 6.11 -7.87
CA TYR A 81 11.14 4.82 -7.22
C TYR A 81 10.08 3.79 -7.62
N LEU A 82 8.81 4.18 -7.67
CA LEU A 82 7.73 3.29 -8.13
C LEU A 82 7.92 2.86 -9.59
N LEU A 83 8.38 3.76 -10.47
CA LEU A 83 8.71 3.44 -11.86
C LEU A 83 9.94 2.52 -11.99
N TYR A 84 10.93 2.67 -11.10
CA TYR A 84 12.07 1.76 -11.03
C TYR A 84 11.62 0.34 -10.65
N LEU A 85 10.81 0.22 -9.58
CA LEU A 85 10.27 -1.06 -9.13
C LEU A 85 9.39 -1.72 -10.21
N GLN A 86 8.61 -0.94 -10.95
CA GLN A 86 7.79 -1.45 -12.05
C GLN A 86 8.62 -2.14 -13.15
N LYS A 87 9.85 -1.67 -13.39
CA LYS A 87 10.74 -2.17 -14.44
C LYS A 87 11.71 -3.25 -13.95
N ASN A 88 11.80 -3.46 -12.64
CA ASN A 88 12.78 -4.36 -12.03
C ASN A 88 12.08 -5.34 -11.08
N GLU A 89 11.76 -6.52 -11.60
CA GLU A 89 11.07 -7.58 -10.86
C GLU A 89 11.86 -8.01 -9.60
N THR A 90 13.19 -8.10 -9.68
CA THR A 90 14.03 -8.47 -8.53
C THR A 90 13.93 -7.45 -7.41
N ALA A 91 13.94 -6.15 -7.74
CA ALA A 91 13.75 -5.08 -6.76
C ALA A 91 12.31 -5.03 -6.25
N TYR A 92 11.32 -5.35 -7.09
CA TYR A 92 9.91 -5.42 -6.68
C TYR A 92 9.62 -6.54 -5.69
N LEU A 93 10.20 -7.73 -5.88
CA LEU A 93 10.04 -8.86 -4.96
C LEU A 93 10.73 -8.65 -3.61
N LYS A 94 11.65 -7.67 -3.52
CA LYS A 94 12.34 -7.28 -2.29
C LYS A 94 12.41 -5.75 -2.22
N PRO A 95 11.28 -5.06 -1.91
CA PRO A 95 11.27 -3.61 -1.80
C PRO A 95 12.19 -3.20 -0.64
N ASN A 96 13.38 -2.70 -0.97
CA ASN A 96 14.33 -2.22 0.01
C ASN A 96 14.41 -0.70 -0.10
N LYS A 97 13.84 0.00 0.89
CA LYS A 97 14.34 1.32 1.27
C LYS A 97 14.43 1.44 2.79
N GLY A 98 15.24 0.57 3.37
CA GLY A 98 15.92 0.79 4.65
C GLY A 98 17.36 1.23 4.39
N LEU A 99 17.55 2.39 3.76
CA LEU A 99 18.70 3.21 4.13
C LEU A 99 18.40 3.67 5.56
N SER A 100 19.36 3.44 6.44
CA SER A 100 19.33 3.66 7.89
C SER A 100 18.55 4.91 8.35
N PRO A 101 18.13 4.98 9.63
CA PRO A 101 17.68 6.23 10.22
C PRO A 101 18.65 7.35 9.82
N LYS A 102 18.14 8.44 9.24
CA LYS A 102 18.93 9.67 9.21
C LYS A 102 19.11 10.05 10.67
N GLU A 103 20.28 9.76 11.23
CA GLU A 103 20.75 10.44 12.43
C GLU A 103 20.77 11.93 12.11
N THR A 104 19.84 12.66 12.73
CA THR A 104 19.95 14.08 13.04
C THR A 104 19.31 14.30 14.39
#